data_AF-A0A4S4F1V8-F1
#
_entry.id   AF-A0A4S4F1V8-F1
#
_cell.length_a   1.000
_cell.length_b   1.000
_cell.length_c   1.000
_cell.angle_alpha   90.00
_cell.angle_beta   90.00
_cell.angle_gamma   90.00
#
_symmetry.space_group_name_H-M   'P 1'
#
loop_
_entity.id
_entity.type
_entity.pdbx_description
1 polymer ?
#
loop_
_entity_poly.entity_id
_entity_poly.type
_entity_poly.pdbx_seq_one_letter_code
_entity_poly.pdbx_strand_id
1 'polypeptide(L)'
;MERNFLGLNSKDSVVVVKEEAVEGCKDLVNLEDNDNYDVVERLAGRKAAKKNKAKDLGNNVIESPFVKLLEEIKVKNDITNEKKIEIFEKSYLQKEWRIENEERREERRLALEEGREEERIMSMDTTLKSLEILMAMAVPENMSRYECFYMAKLAQEANRYKDTVNFMEKLIIVSTSSSSGSELIIEERNLLSTATKKVIDSLRAAWQALSSTEQNHNNHVALVTDYKSKIESELSHICNRVLNLLEKHLIPSASKSESKVLYLKMKGDYYRYMTEFKVGTEKTEAVENTIMAYKAAEAIAVSELAPTLPTRLGLALNFSVFFYEIEGASEKACSIAREAYEEAMAKLDSLGNESYKETCLFILQLMRDNLNLWASDMEITSYSY
;
A
#
# COMPACT_ATOMS: atom_id res chain seq x y z
N MET A 1 15.03 11.31 20.18
CA MET A 1 13.57 11.11 20.32
C MET A 1 13.07 11.04 18.89
N GLU A 2 12.80 9.90 18.26
CA GLU A 2 12.18 8.65 18.69
C GLU A 2 13.06 7.47 18.25
N ARG A 3 13.20 6.45 19.09
CA ARG A 3 13.88 5.21 18.71
C ARG A 3 12.83 4.16 18.40
N ASN A 4 12.90 3.63 17.19
CA ASN A 4 12.25 2.39 16.76
C ASN A 4 12.58 1.27 17.76
N PHE A 5 11.69 1.00 18.70
CA PHE A 5 11.81 -0.14 19.60
C PHE A 5 10.75 -1.17 19.25
N LEU A 6 11.25 -2.11 18.44
CA LEU A 6 10.85 -3.50 18.26
C LEU A 6 9.88 -4.03 19.35
N GLY A 7 8.58 -3.88 19.09
CA GLY A 7 7.62 -4.87 19.54
C GLY A 7 8.02 -6.19 18.91
N LEU A 8 8.39 -7.17 19.73
CA LEU A 8 8.77 -8.52 19.32
C LEU A 8 7.77 -9.02 18.29
N ASN A 9 8.25 -9.08 17.05
CA ASN A 9 7.60 -9.77 15.96
C ASN A 9 7.10 -11.11 16.49
N SER A 10 5.80 -11.36 16.37
CA SER A 10 5.22 -12.69 16.58
C SER A 10 5.58 -13.64 15.44
N LYS A 11 6.85 -13.67 15.03
CA LYS A 11 7.41 -14.81 14.35
C LYS A 11 7.50 -15.92 15.39
N ASP A 12 7.12 -17.13 14.97
CA ASP A 12 7.21 -18.37 15.73
C ASP A 12 6.02 -18.71 16.65
N SER A 13 4.81 -18.31 16.26
CA SER A 13 3.59 -19.03 16.68
C SER A 13 2.96 -19.78 15.51
N VAL A 14 3.71 -20.61 14.79
CA VAL A 14 3.19 -21.63 13.87
C VAL A 14 4.17 -22.82 13.80
N VAL A 15 3.68 -24.00 14.17
CA VAL A 15 4.26 -25.30 13.77
C VAL A 15 3.84 -25.56 12.32
N VAL A 16 4.76 -25.48 11.33
CA VAL A 16 4.63 -26.16 10.02
C VAL A 16 6.01 -26.49 9.42
N VAL A 17 6.07 -27.75 8.98
CA VAL A 17 6.94 -28.51 8.05
C VAL A 17 7.73 -27.71 7.00
N LYS A 18 9.00 -28.11 6.82
CA LYS A 18 9.97 -27.62 5.83
C LYS A 18 9.57 -27.94 4.39
N GLU A 19 9.79 -26.98 3.48
CA GLU A 19 9.88 -27.21 2.03
C GLU A 19 11.06 -26.42 1.43
N GLU A 20 11.73 -27.07 0.47
CA GLU A 20 13.01 -26.70 -0.15
C GLU A 20 12.85 -25.68 -1.29
N ALA A 21 13.79 -24.75 -1.42
CA ALA A 21 13.84 -23.76 -2.51
C ALA A 21 14.84 -24.16 -3.59
N VAL A 22 14.40 -24.12 -4.85
CA VAL A 22 15.19 -24.34 -6.08
C VAL A 22 15.70 -23.01 -6.61
N GLU A 23 16.97 -23.02 -7.02
CA GLU A 23 17.83 -21.88 -7.39
C GLU A 23 17.52 -21.28 -8.77
N GLY A 24 17.71 -19.96 -8.89
CA GLY A 24 17.32 -19.13 -10.03
C GLY A 24 18.32 -19.08 -11.21
N CYS A 25 17.75 -18.72 -12.37
CA CYS A 25 18.44 -18.49 -13.64
C CYS A 25 18.98 -17.05 -13.75
N LYS A 26 20.15 -16.88 -14.39
CA LYS A 26 20.86 -15.62 -14.58
C LYS A 26 20.58 -15.02 -15.96
N ASP A 27 20.30 -13.72 -16.01
CA ASP A 27 20.29 -12.88 -17.20
C ASP A 27 21.70 -12.34 -17.52
N LEU A 28 22.05 -12.34 -18.81
CA LEU A 28 23.21 -11.67 -19.41
C LEU A 28 22.85 -11.23 -20.83
N VAL A 29 22.73 -9.93 -21.09
CA VAL A 29 22.88 -9.35 -22.44
C VAL A 29 23.58 -7.99 -22.32
N ASN A 30 24.82 -7.94 -22.82
CA ASN A 30 25.58 -6.74 -23.16
C ASN A 30 25.19 -6.28 -24.57
N LEU A 31 25.14 -4.97 -24.83
CA LEU A 31 25.31 -4.38 -26.17
C LEU A 31 25.92 -2.97 -26.03
N GLU A 32 27.06 -2.79 -26.69
CA GLU A 32 27.93 -1.60 -26.71
C GLU A 32 27.55 -0.58 -27.81
N ASP A 33 27.80 0.70 -27.49
CA ASP A 33 28.34 1.84 -28.28
C ASP A 33 28.24 1.89 -29.82
N ASN A 34 27.76 3.04 -30.34
CA ASN A 34 28.51 3.82 -31.35
C ASN A 34 27.94 5.23 -31.59
N ASP A 35 28.72 6.24 -31.22
CA ASP A 35 28.60 7.64 -31.60
C ASP A 35 29.36 7.90 -32.91
N ASN A 36 28.77 8.64 -33.87
CA ASN A 36 29.56 9.30 -34.93
C ASN A 36 28.80 10.48 -35.56
N TYR A 37 29.22 11.72 -35.28
CA TYR A 37 28.93 12.91 -36.09
C TYR A 37 30.11 13.88 -36.03
N ASP A 38 30.73 14.11 -37.19
CA ASP A 38 31.77 15.10 -37.48
C ASP A 38 31.74 15.23 -39.03
N VAL A 39 31.87 16.35 -39.76
CA VAL A 39 32.58 17.62 -39.60
C VAL A 39 31.97 18.67 -40.56
N VAL A 40 32.09 19.95 -40.17
CA VAL A 40 31.84 21.17 -40.96
C VAL A 40 33.06 21.53 -41.83
N GLU A 41 32.89 21.91 -43.10
CA GLU A 41 33.91 22.72 -43.80
C GLU A 41 33.32 23.69 -44.86
N ARG A 42 33.67 24.98 -44.74
CA ARG A 42 33.56 26.05 -45.76
C ARG A 42 34.92 26.76 -45.80
N LEU A 43 35.33 27.21 -47.00
CA LEU A 43 36.20 28.36 -47.37
C LEU A 43 36.56 28.14 -48.87
N ALA A 44 36.87 29.06 -49.79
CA ALA A 44 36.84 30.52 -49.91
C ALA A 44 37.22 30.89 -51.38
N GLY A 45 36.85 32.09 -51.82
CA GLY A 45 37.73 32.94 -52.67
C GLY A 45 37.43 33.05 -54.18
N ARG A 46 37.25 34.29 -54.68
CA ARG A 46 38.31 35.12 -55.30
C ARG A 46 37.77 36.50 -55.74
N LYS A 47 38.58 37.54 -55.49
CA LYS A 47 38.44 38.94 -55.94
C LYS A 47 39.39 39.22 -57.13
N ALA A 48 39.06 40.17 -58.00
CA ALA A 48 39.97 41.12 -58.67
C ALA A 48 39.10 42.23 -59.32
N ALA A 49 39.18 43.54 -58.99
CA ALA A 49 40.24 44.56 -59.21
C ALA A 49 40.49 44.83 -60.73
N LYS A 50 40.64 46.04 -61.28
CA LYS A 50 40.88 47.42 -60.80
C LYS A 50 40.94 48.39 -62.01
N LYS A 51 40.95 49.71 -61.74
CA LYS A 51 41.58 50.87 -62.47
C LYS A 51 40.77 51.59 -63.57
N ASN A 52 40.38 52.86 -63.38
CA ASN A 52 41.10 54.18 -63.53
C ASN A 52 40.95 54.73 -64.97
N LYS A 53 40.79 56.02 -65.31
CA LYS A 53 40.97 57.35 -64.67
C LYS A 53 40.38 58.42 -65.65
N ALA A 54 39.85 59.53 -65.12
CA ALA A 54 39.88 60.96 -65.57
C ALA A 54 39.82 61.32 -67.09
N LYS A 55 39.15 62.38 -67.59
CA LYS A 55 39.01 63.74 -67.07
C LYS A 55 38.11 64.60 -68.02
N ASP A 56 37.38 65.55 -67.42
CA ASP A 56 37.09 66.94 -67.86
C ASP A 56 36.18 67.34 -69.05
N LEU A 57 35.32 68.32 -68.70
CA LEU A 57 34.71 69.43 -69.47
C LEU A 57 33.27 69.31 -70.00
N GLY A 58 32.39 70.17 -69.44
CA GLY A 58 31.37 70.90 -70.21
C GLY A 58 29.91 70.64 -69.83
N ASN A 59 29.34 71.49 -68.97
CA ASN A 59 27.89 71.61 -68.79
C ASN A 59 27.23 72.07 -70.10
N ASN A 60 26.29 71.30 -70.62
CA ASN A 60 25.07 71.79 -71.26
C ASN A 60 23.99 70.69 -71.17
N VAL A 61 22.93 70.98 -70.42
CA VAL A 61 21.78 70.10 -70.18
C VAL A 61 20.99 69.98 -71.47
N ILE A 62 21.10 68.82 -72.11
CA ILE A 62 20.10 68.28 -73.04
C ILE A 62 19.81 66.89 -72.48
N GLU A 63 18.60 66.65 -71.95
CA GLU A 63 18.19 65.31 -71.54
C GLU A 63 18.33 64.38 -72.75
N SER A 64 19.34 63.50 -72.70
CA SER A 64 19.63 62.56 -73.76
C SER A 64 18.46 61.60 -73.94
N PRO A 65 18.00 61.31 -75.17
CA PRO A 65 16.99 60.28 -75.46
C PRO A 65 17.30 58.92 -74.80
N PHE A 66 18.57 58.67 -74.50
CA PHE A 66 19.03 57.50 -73.76
C PHE A 66 18.55 57.46 -72.31
N VAL A 67 18.41 58.61 -71.63
CA VAL A 67 17.92 58.68 -70.24
C VAL A 67 16.44 58.31 -70.17
N LYS A 68 15.62 58.79 -71.12
CA LYS A 68 14.20 58.40 -71.24
C LYS A 68 14.04 56.91 -71.56
N LEU A 69 14.88 56.37 -72.44
CA LEU A 69 14.86 54.93 -72.76
C LEU A 69 15.26 54.08 -71.53
N LEU A 70 16.23 54.54 -70.74
CA LEU A 70 16.61 53.87 -69.49
C LEU A 70 15.49 53.91 -68.44
N GLU A 71 14.76 55.02 -68.32
CA GLU A 71 13.59 55.10 -67.45
C GLU A 71 12.45 54.19 -67.92
N GLU A 72 12.15 54.13 -69.21
CA GLU A 72 11.14 53.20 -69.75
C GLU A 72 11.52 51.73 -69.56
N ILE A 73 12.81 51.38 -69.74
CA ILE A 73 13.32 50.03 -69.48
C ILE A 73 13.23 49.71 -67.98
N LYS A 74 13.50 50.67 -67.11
CA LYS A 74 13.42 50.50 -65.65
C LYS A 74 11.98 50.29 -65.19
N VAL A 75 11.03 51.11 -65.66
CA VAL A 75 9.60 50.97 -65.37
C VAL A 75 9.05 49.63 -65.88
N LYS A 76 9.41 49.21 -67.10
CA LYS A 76 9.02 47.89 -67.61
C LYS A 76 9.60 46.75 -66.79
N ASN A 77 10.87 46.84 -66.37
CA ASN A 77 11.48 45.84 -65.50
C ASN A 77 10.81 45.78 -64.12
N ASP A 78 10.44 46.92 -63.54
CA ASP A 78 9.76 46.97 -62.24
C ASP A 78 8.36 46.33 -62.32
N ILE A 79 7.57 46.63 -63.36
CA ILE A 79 6.27 45.98 -63.61
C ILE A 79 6.43 44.45 -63.83
N THR A 80 7.51 44.03 -64.49
CA THR A 80 7.79 42.61 -64.74
C THR A 80 8.23 41.90 -63.45
N ASN A 81 8.91 42.60 -62.54
CA ASN A 81 9.30 42.09 -61.24
C ASN A 81 8.10 42.02 -60.28
N GLU A 82 7.20 43.00 -60.26
CA GLU A 82 5.93 42.94 -59.50
C GLU A 82 5.09 41.73 -59.89
N LYS A 83 4.92 41.49 -61.20
CA LYS A 83 4.18 40.30 -61.67
C LYS A 83 4.84 38.97 -61.26
N LYS A 84 6.18 38.93 -61.20
CA LYS A 84 6.90 37.75 -60.69
C LYS A 84 6.67 37.57 -59.19
N ILE A 85 6.72 38.65 -58.41
CA ILE A 85 6.46 38.64 -56.97
C ILE A 85 5.04 38.12 -56.70
N GLU A 86 4.03 38.62 -57.42
CA GLU A 86 2.64 38.16 -57.26
C GLU A 86 2.47 36.65 -57.55
N ILE A 87 3.18 36.12 -58.55
CA ILE A 87 3.18 34.67 -58.86
C ILE A 87 3.86 33.87 -57.74
N PHE A 88 4.96 34.37 -57.19
CA PHE A 88 5.64 33.74 -56.05
C PHE A 88 4.77 33.76 -54.79
N GLU A 89 4.09 34.87 -54.50
CA GLU A 89 3.16 34.99 -53.38
C GLU A 89 1.98 34.01 -53.50
N LYS A 90 1.36 33.92 -54.69
CA LYS A 90 0.29 32.93 -54.94
C LYS A 90 0.79 31.49 -54.78
N SER A 91 2.00 31.19 -55.24
CA SER A 91 2.61 29.85 -55.08
C SER A 91 2.94 29.54 -53.61
N TYR A 92 3.37 30.54 -52.85
CA TYR A 92 3.66 30.42 -51.42
C TYR A 92 2.39 30.16 -50.61
N LEU A 93 1.34 30.97 -50.80
CA LEU A 93 0.04 30.77 -50.16
C LEU A 93 -0.57 29.40 -50.49
N GLN A 94 -0.39 28.91 -51.72
CA GLN A 94 -0.85 27.58 -52.11
C GLN A 94 -0.04 26.44 -51.44
N LYS A 95 1.23 26.67 -51.09
CA LYS A 95 2.02 25.73 -50.29
C LYS A 95 1.58 25.73 -48.83
N GLU A 96 1.38 26.90 -48.23
CA GLU A 96 0.85 27.02 -46.85
C GLU A 96 -0.51 26.32 -46.71
N TRP A 97 -1.44 26.58 -47.63
CA TRP A 97 -2.76 25.93 -47.61
C TRP A 97 -2.68 24.39 -47.74
N ARG A 98 -1.67 23.86 -48.44
CA ARG A 98 -1.45 22.40 -48.52
C ARG A 98 -0.94 21.83 -47.21
N ILE A 99 0.02 22.51 -46.57
CA ILE A 99 0.58 22.11 -45.27
C ILE A 99 -0.52 22.10 -44.22
N GLU A 100 -1.29 23.18 -44.12
CA GLU A 100 -2.38 23.30 -43.14
C GLU A 100 -3.47 22.23 -43.35
N ASN A 101 -3.76 21.88 -44.60
CA ASN A 101 -4.69 20.78 -44.90
C ASN A 101 -4.13 19.40 -44.56
N GLU A 102 -2.82 19.20 -44.66
CA GLU A 102 -2.16 17.94 -44.32
C GLU A 102 -2.09 17.78 -42.80
N GLU A 103 -1.75 18.83 -42.07
CA GLU A 103 -1.84 18.90 -40.61
C GLU A 103 -3.26 18.59 -40.13
N ARG A 104 -4.28 19.22 -40.72
CA ARG A 104 -5.69 18.95 -40.36
C ARG A 104 -6.16 17.53 -40.68
N ARG A 105 -5.53 16.84 -41.65
CA ARG A 105 -5.80 15.42 -41.91
C ARG A 105 -5.12 14.54 -40.88
N GLU A 106 -3.91 14.88 -40.49
CA GLU A 106 -3.14 14.16 -39.49
C GLU A 106 -3.78 14.27 -38.10
N GLU A 107 -4.26 15.46 -37.73
CA GLU A 107 -5.05 15.67 -36.51
C GLU A 107 -6.30 14.77 -36.47
N ARG A 108 -7.03 14.66 -37.59
CA ARG A 108 -8.19 13.75 -37.69
C ARG A 108 -7.77 12.28 -37.61
N ARG A 109 -6.61 11.92 -38.14
CA ARG A 109 -6.07 10.56 -38.08
C ARG A 109 -5.73 10.19 -36.63
N LEU A 110 -5.06 11.09 -35.92
CA LEU A 110 -4.73 10.93 -34.50
C LEU A 110 -5.99 10.84 -33.64
N ALA A 111 -6.98 11.72 -33.82
CA ALA A 111 -8.25 11.66 -33.09
C ALA A 111 -9.01 10.34 -33.31
N LEU A 112 -8.95 9.77 -34.52
CA LEU A 112 -9.56 8.47 -34.83
C LEU A 112 -8.77 7.30 -34.22
N GLU A 113 -7.46 7.44 -34.06
CA GLU A 113 -6.61 6.44 -33.40
C GLU A 113 -6.79 6.47 -31.88
N GLU A 114 -6.90 7.67 -31.30
CA GLU A 114 -7.22 7.90 -29.90
C GLU A 114 -8.60 7.32 -29.53
N GLY A 115 -9.64 7.62 -30.33
CA GLY A 115 -10.98 7.06 -30.10
C GLY A 115 -11.03 5.53 -30.22
N ARG A 116 -10.22 4.93 -31.11
CA ARG A 116 -10.09 3.46 -31.20
C ARG A 116 -9.39 2.85 -29.98
N GLU A 117 -8.42 3.55 -29.41
CA GLU A 117 -7.75 3.11 -28.19
C GLU A 117 -8.66 3.23 -26.97
N GLU A 118 -9.42 4.33 -26.86
CA GLU A 118 -10.46 4.48 -25.83
C GLU A 118 -11.50 3.35 -25.90
N GLU A 119 -11.94 2.97 -27.10
CA GLU A 119 -12.88 1.86 -27.31
C GLU A 119 -12.27 0.50 -26.91
N ARG A 120 -10.97 0.27 -27.17
CA ARG A 120 -10.25 -0.92 -26.67
C ARG A 120 -10.17 -0.95 -25.15
N ILE A 121 -9.82 0.17 -24.53
CA ILE A 121 -9.72 0.29 -23.07
C ILE A 121 -11.08 -0.01 -22.44
N MET A 122 -12.15 0.59 -22.97
CA MET A 122 -13.51 0.36 -22.47
C MET A 122 -13.94 -1.10 -22.64
N SER A 123 -13.63 -1.74 -23.78
CA SER A 123 -13.90 -3.16 -24.02
C SER A 123 -13.15 -4.07 -23.03
N MET A 124 -11.87 -3.78 -22.77
CA MET A 124 -11.04 -4.52 -21.81
C MET A 124 -11.53 -4.36 -20.37
N ASP A 125 -11.99 -3.16 -20.00
CA ASP A 125 -12.57 -2.90 -18.68
C ASP A 125 -13.89 -3.66 -18.50
N THR A 126 -14.68 -3.78 -19.56
CA THR A 126 -15.92 -4.56 -19.57
C THR A 126 -15.66 -6.06 -19.42
N THR A 127 -14.60 -6.59 -20.05
CA THR A 127 -14.22 -8.02 -19.90
C THR A 127 -13.63 -8.31 -18.53
N LEU A 128 -12.82 -7.42 -17.97
CA LEU A 128 -12.33 -7.49 -16.58
C LEU A 128 -13.50 -7.54 -15.59
N LYS A 129 -14.47 -6.64 -15.74
CA LYS A 129 -15.66 -6.60 -14.90
C LYS A 129 -16.51 -7.86 -15.04
N SER A 130 -16.60 -8.42 -16.24
CA SER A 130 -17.28 -9.69 -16.49
C SER A 130 -16.55 -10.87 -15.84
N LEU A 131 -15.22 -10.88 -15.84
CA LEU A 131 -14.39 -11.86 -15.14
C LEU A 131 -14.52 -11.74 -13.62
N GLU A 132 -14.54 -10.53 -13.08
CA GLU A 132 -14.82 -10.29 -11.66
C GLU A 132 -16.19 -10.82 -11.24
N ILE A 133 -17.22 -10.59 -12.07
CA ILE A 133 -18.56 -11.13 -11.85
C ILE A 133 -18.54 -12.67 -11.90
N LEU A 134 -17.86 -13.28 -12.88
CA LEU A 134 -17.72 -14.73 -12.99
C LEU A 134 -16.98 -15.35 -11.79
N MET A 135 -15.93 -14.68 -11.31
CA MET A 135 -15.21 -15.07 -10.09
C MET A 135 -16.06 -14.91 -8.83
N ALA A 136 -16.89 -13.88 -8.74
CA ALA A 136 -17.83 -13.68 -7.64
C ALA A 136 -18.95 -14.74 -7.64
N MET A 137 -19.42 -15.15 -8.83
CA MET A 137 -20.44 -16.20 -9.01
C MET A 137 -19.93 -17.62 -8.75
N ALA A 138 -18.61 -17.85 -8.79
CA ALA A 138 -18.01 -19.14 -8.47
C ALA A 138 -18.10 -19.52 -6.98
N VAL A 139 -18.49 -18.58 -6.11
CA VAL A 139 -18.74 -18.84 -4.69
C VAL A 139 -20.25 -18.93 -4.45
N PRO A 140 -20.81 -20.12 -4.13
CA PRO A 140 -22.22 -20.27 -3.80
C PRO A 140 -22.67 -19.26 -2.73
N GLU A 141 -23.72 -18.49 -2.99
CA GLU A 141 -24.27 -17.50 -2.05
C GLU A 141 -24.84 -18.16 -0.78
N ASN A 142 -25.34 -19.39 -0.88
CA ASN A 142 -25.83 -20.21 0.24
C ASN A 142 -24.89 -21.37 0.53
N MET A 143 -23.69 -21.04 0.96
CA MET A 143 -22.67 -22.02 1.35
C MET A 143 -22.97 -22.60 2.75
N SER A 144 -22.94 -23.92 2.88
CA SER A 144 -23.08 -24.59 4.19
C SER A 144 -21.90 -24.27 5.12
N ARG A 145 -22.06 -24.51 6.43
CA ARG A 145 -20.96 -24.36 7.42
C ARG A 145 -19.70 -25.13 7.00
N TYR A 146 -19.88 -26.35 6.51
CA TYR A 146 -18.80 -27.23 6.06
C TYR A 146 -18.06 -26.65 4.85
N GLU A 147 -18.80 -26.21 3.83
CA GLU A 147 -18.20 -25.62 2.63
C GLU A 147 -17.50 -24.29 2.96
N CYS A 148 -18.07 -23.47 3.86
CA CYS A 148 -17.42 -22.23 4.32
C CYS A 148 -16.08 -22.54 4.99
N PHE A 149 -16.05 -23.56 5.86
CA PHE A 149 -14.84 -23.97 6.55
C PHE A 149 -13.79 -24.52 5.57
N TYR A 150 -14.22 -25.35 4.61
CA TYR A 150 -13.34 -25.89 3.58
C TYR A 150 -12.73 -24.79 2.71
N MET A 151 -13.54 -23.82 2.26
CA MET A 151 -13.05 -22.66 1.50
C MET A 151 -12.12 -21.77 2.33
N ALA A 152 -12.40 -21.60 3.63
CA ALA A 152 -11.51 -20.85 4.52
C ALA A 152 -10.13 -21.53 4.67
N LYS A 153 -10.09 -22.87 4.70
CA LYS A 153 -8.85 -23.67 4.72
C LYS A 153 -8.08 -23.56 3.40
N LEU A 154 -8.74 -23.71 2.26
CA LEU A 154 -8.09 -23.51 0.96
C LEU A 154 -7.51 -22.09 0.81
N ALA A 155 -8.25 -21.07 1.27
CA ALA A 155 -7.78 -19.70 1.28
C ALA A 155 -6.57 -19.50 2.21
N GLN A 156 -6.53 -20.21 3.35
CA GLN A 156 -5.39 -20.19 4.26
C GLN A 156 -4.14 -20.80 3.61
N GLU A 157 -4.27 -21.95 2.94
CA GLU A 157 -3.17 -22.60 2.21
C GLU A 157 -2.65 -21.72 1.08
N ALA A 158 -3.53 -20.96 0.41
CA ALA A 158 -3.17 -19.98 -0.60
C ALA A 158 -2.62 -18.65 -0.02
N ASN A 159 -2.45 -18.53 1.30
CA ASN A 159 -2.06 -17.29 2.00
C ASN A 159 -2.99 -16.09 1.74
N ARG A 160 -4.23 -16.33 1.32
CA ARG A 160 -5.24 -15.29 1.07
C ARG A 160 -6.08 -15.04 2.31
N TYR A 161 -5.44 -14.52 3.36
CA TYR A 161 -6.05 -14.36 4.68
C TYR A 161 -7.30 -13.45 4.69
N LYS A 162 -7.39 -12.47 3.79
CA LYS A 162 -8.59 -11.62 3.63
C LYS A 162 -9.81 -12.47 3.23
N ASP A 163 -9.61 -13.45 2.37
CA ASP A 163 -10.69 -14.35 1.93
C ASP A 163 -11.01 -15.38 3.00
N THR A 164 -10.01 -15.89 3.73
CA THR A 164 -10.24 -16.73 4.91
C THR A 164 -11.15 -16.03 5.92
N VAL A 165 -10.91 -14.75 6.23
CA VAL A 165 -11.78 -13.96 7.13
C VAL A 165 -13.20 -13.85 6.55
N ASN A 166 -13.35 -13.58 5.25
CA ASN A 166 -14.67 -13.49 4.60
C ASN A 166 -15.46 -14.81 4.69
N PHE A 167 -14.80 -15.96 4.45
CA PHE A 167 -15.46 -17.27 4.57
C PHE A 167 -15.80 -17.62 6.02
N MET A 168 -14.91 -17.30 6.97
CA MET A 168 -15.17 -17.50 8.40
C MET A 168 -16.31 -16.60 8.92
N GLU A 169 -16.43 -15.37 8.43
CA GLU A 169 -17.55 -14.49 8.74
C GLU A 169 -18.88 -15.07 8.26
N LYS A 170 -18.93 -15.54 7.00
CA LYS A 170 -20.10 -16.27 6.47
C LYS A 170 -20.45 -17.48 7.32
N LEU A 171 -19.45 -18.27 7.71
CA LEU A 171 -19.62 -19.44 8.58
C LEU A 171 -20.30 -19.07 9.91
N ILE A 172 -19.84 -18.00 10.56
CA ILE A 172 -20.37 -17.53 11.84
C ILE A 172 -21.81 -17.07 11.69
N ILE A 173 -22.12 -16.30 10.64
CA ILE A 173 -23.47 -15.80 10.37
C ILE A 173 -24.43 -16.98 10.11
N VAL A 174 -24.03 -17.96 9.29
CA VAL A 174 -24.84 -19.16 9.01
C VAL A 174 -25.07 -19.98 10.29
N SER A 175 -24.02 -20.14 11.11
CA SER A 175 -24.08 -20.94 12.34
C SER A 175 -24.93 -20.32 13.44
N THR A 176 -25.03 -19.00 13.47
CA THR A 176 -25.83 -18.26 14.47
C THR A 176 -27.24 -17.92 14.01
N SER A 177 -27.50 -17.86 12.69
CA SER A 177 -28.83 -17.62 12.12
C SER A 177 -29.69 -18.90 12.07
N SER A 178 -29.05 -20.07 12.14
CA SER A 178 -29.75 -21.35 12.25
C SER A 178 -30.26 -21.54 13.69
N SER A 179 -31.50 -21.99 13.87
CA SER A 179 -32.23 -22.11 15.15
C SER A 179 -31.55 -22.94 16.26
N SER A 180 -30.40 -23.55 15.95
CA SER A 180 -29.53 -24.33 16.82
C SER A 180 -28.13 -23.71 16.84
N GLY A 181 -28.05 -22.45 17.29
CA GLY A 181 -26.83 -21.63 17.40
C GLY A 181 -25.67 -22.44 17.98
N SER A 182 -24.78 -22.88 17.10
CA SER A 182 -23.74 -23.85 17.45
C SER A 182 -22.40 -23.14 17.60
N GLU A 183 -21.77 -23.31 18.76
CA GLU A 183 -20.47 -22.72 19.08
C GLU A 183 -19.41 -23.13 18.03
N LEU A 184 -18.42 -22.25 17.80
CA LEU A 184 -17.29 -22.58 16.95
C LEU A 184 -16.43 -23.68 17.59
N ILE A 185 -16.07 -24.68 16.79
CA ILE A 185 -15.10 -25.69 17.23
C ILE A 185 -13.71 -25.05 17.37
N ILE A 186 -12.83 -25.73 18.12
CA ILE A 186 -11.46 -25.22 18.40
C ILE A 186 -10.73 -24.87 17.10
N GLU A 187 -10.87 -25.71 16.07
CA GLU A 187 -10.19 -25.50 14.80
C GLU A 187 -10.70 -24.26 14.03
N GLU A 188 -12.02 -24.08 13.93
CA GLU A 188 -12.65 -22.90 13.34
C GLU A 188 -12.24 -21.62 14.07
N ARG A 189 -12.23 -21.67 15.40
CA ARG A 189 -11.82 -20.54 16.24
C ARG A 189 -10.36 -20.17 16.02
N ASN A 190 -9.48 -21.17 15.96
CA ASN A 190 -8.06 -20.97 15.70
C ASN A 190 -7.83 -20.40 14.29
N LEU A 191 -8.59 -20.87 13.30
CA LEU A 191 -8.53 -20.37 11.93
C LEU A 191 -8.96 -18.90 11.85
N LEU A 192 -10.08 -18.52 12.50
CA LEU A 192 -10.53 -17.13 12.58
C LEU A 192 -9.47 -16.22 13.22
N SER A 193 -8.94 -16.64 14.37
CA SER A 193 -7.92 -15.89 15.11
C SER A 193 -6.66 -15.69 14.26
N THR A 194 -6.16 -16.77 13.65
CA THR A 194 -4.95 -16.74 12.81
C THR A 194 -5.14 -15.87 11.58
N ALA A 195 -6.24 -16.05 10.84
CA ALA A 195 -6.49 -15.31 9.61
C ALA A 195 -6.65 -13.81 9.89
N THR A 196 -7.45 -13.45 10.90
CA THR A 196 -7.68 -12.05 11.24
C THR A 196 -6.38 -11.39 11.72
N LYS A 197 -5.61 -12.08 12.55
CA LYS A 197 -4.31 -11.60 13.00
C LYS A 197 -3.37 -11.33 11.81
N LYS A 198 -3.26 -12.27 10.86
CA LYS A 198 -2.40 -12.12 9.68
C LYS A 198 -2.79 -10.92 8.80
N VAL A 199 -4.09 -10.69 8.61
CA VAL A 199 -4.59 -9.52 7.86
C VAL A 199 -4.20 -8.21 8.57
N ILE A 200 -4.42 -8.14 9.89
CA ILE A 200 -4.06 -6.94 10.66
C ILE A 200 -2.56 -6.73 10.72
N ASP A 201 -1.76 -7.78 10.94
CA ASP A 201 -0.30 -7.68 11.02
C ASP A 201 0.28 -7.13 9.70
N SER A 202 -0.26 -7.58 8.56
CA SER A 202 0.15 -7.05 7.24
C SER A 202 -0.17 -5.56 7.10
N LEU A 203 -1.36 -5.11 7.52
CA LEU A 203 -1.75 -3.70 7.45
C LEU A 203 -0.99 -2.83 8.45
N ARG A 204 -0.75 -3.32 9.67
CA ARG A 204 0.04 -2.62 10.70
C ARG A 204 1.49 -2.45 10.25
N ALA A 205 2.09 -3.49 9.67
CA ALA A 205 3.43 -3.40 9.10
C ALA A 205 3.51 -2.36 7.97
N ALA A 206 2.51 -2.31 7.09
CA ALA A 206 2.41 -1.29 6.04
C ALA A 206 2.25 0.13 6.63
N TRP A 207 1.41 0.29 7.64
CA TRP A 207 1.21 1.58 8.32
C TRP A 207 2.47 2.06 9.04
N GLN A 208 3.21 1.17 9.71
CA GLN A 208 4.49 1.48 10.35
C GLN A 208 5.55 1.91 9.33
N ALA A 209 5.65 1.19 8.21
CA ALA A 209 6.58 1.54 7.13
C ALA A 209 6.31 2.95 6.58
N LEU A 210 5.05 3.32 6.36
CA LEU A 210 4.68 4.67 5.93
C LEU A 210 4.96 5.73 6.99
N SER A 211 4.70 5.42 8.27
CA SER A 211 4.98 6.34 9.37
C SER A 211 6.47 6.68 9.47
N SER A 212 7.36 5.71 9.20
CA SER A 212 8.80 5.96 9.13
C SER A 212 9.23 6.78 7.89
N THR A 213 8.47 6.68 6.80
CA THR A 213 8.73 7.38 5.53
C THR A 213 8.30 8.85 5.60
N GLU A 214 7.22 9.14 6.35
CA GLU A 214 6.71 10.49 6.61
C GLU A 214 7.76 11.39 7.28
N GLN A 215 8.63 10.83 8.12
CA GLN A 215 9.72 11.56 8.78
C GLN A 215 10.90 11.92 7.85
N ASN A 216 11.02 11.26 6.68
CA ASN A 216 12.22 11.34 5.83
C ASN A 216 12.04 12.15 4.53
N HIS A 217 10.81 12.48 4.10
CA HIS A 217 10.55 13.12 2.80
C HIS A 217 9.77 14.44 2.89
N ASN A 218 10.47 15.57 2.78
CA ASN A 218 9.88 16.90 2.91
C ASN A 218 8.93 17.34 1.77
N ASN A 219 9.04 16.72 0.58
CA ASN A 219 8.33 17.21 -0.63
C ASN A 219 7.07 16.41 -1.02
N HIS A 220 6.83 15.25 -0.40
CA HIS A 220 5.67 14.38 -0.72
C HIS A 220 4.85 13.98 0.50
N VAL A 221 4.99 14.72 1.61
CA VAL A 221 4.29 14.44 2.89
C VAL A 221 2.79 14.25 2.66
N ALA A 222 2.14 15.13 1.89
CA ALA A 222 0.70 15.04 1.63
C ALA A 222 0.26 13.71 0.99
N LEU A 223 1.00 13.20 -0.01
CA LEU A 223 0.68 11.92 -0.65
C LEU A 223 0.86 10.73 0.31
N VAL A 224 1.89 10.80 1.18
CA VAL A 224 2.14 9.78 2.20
C VAL A 224 1.04 9.81 3.25
N THR A 225 0.61 10.98 3.71
CA THR A 225 -0.47 11.16 4.68
C THR A 225 -1.81 10.66 4.13
N ASP A 226 -2.13 10.94 2.86
CA ASP A 226 -3.36 10.44 2.21
C ASP A 226 -3.37 8.91 2.13
N TYR A 227 -2.24 8.30 1.73
CA TYR A 227 -2.15 6.84 1.65
C TYR A 227 -2.17 6.18 3.03
N LYS A 228 -1.53 6.80 4.03
CA LYS A 228 -1.60 6.37 5.43
C LYS A 228 -3.04 6.39 5.95
N SER A 229 -3.80 7.45 5.65
CA SER A 229 -5.22 7.57 6.02
C SER A 229 -6.07 6.45 5.39
N LYS A 230 -5.75 6.04 4.15
CA LYS A 230 -6.39 4.86 3.53
C LYS A 230 -6.14 3.58 4.31
N ILE A 231 -4.89 3.32 4.73
CA ILE A 231 -4.55 2.15 5.54
C ILE A 231 -5.24 2.20 6.91
N GLU A 232 -5.32 3.37 7.55
CA GLU A 232 -6.03 3.56 8.82
C GLU A 232 -7.54 3.28 8.69
N SER A 233 -8.14 3.65 7.56
CA SER A 233 -9.53 3.30 7.24
C SER A 233 -9.71 1.79 7.04
N GLU A 234 -8.78 1.13 6.33
CA GLU A 234 -8.81 -0.33 6.16
C GLU A 234 -8.63 -1.08 7.48
N LEU A 235 -7.69 -0.65 8.34
CA LEU A 235 -7.49 -1.17 9.69
C LEU A 235 -8.74 -1.00 10.55
N SER A 236 -9.32 0.19 10.57
CA SER A 236 -10.57 0.49 11.30
C SER A 236 -11.71 -0.40 10.82
N HIS A 237 -11.85 -0.57 9.52
CA HIS A 237 -12.90 -1.38 8.92
C HIS A 237 -12.79 -2.85 9.35
N ILE A 238 -11.58 -3.43 9.32
CA ILE A 238 -11.35 -4.83 9.69
C ILE A 238 -11.52 -5.04 11.20
N CYS A 239 -11.01 -4.12 12.04
CA CYS A 239 -11.22 -4.18 13.49
C CYS A 239 -12.72 -4.13 13.82
N ASN A 240 -13.46 -3.20 13.23
CA ASN A 240 -14.90 -3.07 13.45
C ASN A 240 -15.69 -4.29 12.96
N ARG A 241 -15.30 -4.89 11.83
CA ARG A 241 -15.93 -6.15 11.36
C ARG A 241 -15.79 -7.26 12.40
N VAL A 242 -14.58 -7.46 12.93
CA VAL A 242 -14.31 -8.53 13.88
C VAL A 242 -14.95 -8.25 15.23
N LEU A 243 -14.91 -7.00 15.71
CA LEU A 243 -15.61 -6.57 16.92
C LEU A 243 -17.12 -6.83 16.82
N ASN A 244 -17.75 -6.52 15.68
CA ASN A 244 -19.15 -6.83 15.45
C ASN A 244 -19.45 -8.33 15.51
N LEU A 245 -18.59 -9.18 14.94
CA LEU A 245 -18.74 -10.64 15.03
C LEU A 245 -18.60 -11.15 16.47
N LEU A 246 -17.64 -10.60 17.21
CA LEU A 246 -17.43 -10.94 18.61
C LEU A 246 -18.65 -10.59 19.48
N GLU A 247 -19.17 -9.36 19.35
CA GLU A 247 -20.26 -8.87 20.19
C GLU A 247 -21.62 -9.49 19.85
N LYS A 248 -21.94 -9.63 18.55
CA LYS A 248 -23.26 -10.12 18.12
C LYS A 248 -23.40 -11.63 18.14
N HIS A 249 -22.30 -12.36 17.89
CA HIS A 249 -22.36 -13.79 17.62
C HIS A 249 -21.49 -14.60 18.60
N LEU A 250 -20.20 -14.29 18.73
CA LEU A 250 -19.27 -15.22 19.40
C LEU A 250 -19.33 -15.16 20.94
N ILE A 251 -19.38 -13.96 21.53
CA ILE A 251 -19.45 -13.80 22.99
C ILE A 251 -20.79 -14.35 23.54
N PRO A 252 -21.96 -14.07 22.94
CA PRO A 252 -23.23 -14.64 23.40
C PRO A 252 -23.33 -16.16 23.24
N SER A 253 -22.71 -16.72 22.19
CA SER A 253 -22.75 -18.17 21.93
C SER A 253 -21.71 -18.98 22.71
N ALA A 254 -20.76 -18.34 23.40
CA ALA A 254 -19.71 -19.03 24.13
C ALA A 254 -20.25 -19.68 25.40
N SER A 255 -20.25 -21.02 25.45
CA SER A 255 -20.67 -21.77 26.63
C SER A 255 -19.52 -21.99 27.62
N LYS A 256 -18.33 -22.31 27.11
CA LYS A 256 -17.13 -22.60 27.90
C LYS A 256 -16.42 -21.32 28.34
N SER A 257 -15.88 -21.32 29.55
CA SER A 257 -15.12 -20.20 30.11
C SER A 257 -13.87 -19.87 29.29
N GLU A 258 -13.16 -20.88 28.81
CA GLU A 258 -12.01 -20.69 27.91
C GLU A 258 -12.40 -19.96 26.62
N SER A 259 -13.54 -20.30 26.01
CA SER A 259 -14.04 -19.61 24.82
C SER A 259 -14.38 -18.15 25.10
N LYS A 260 -15.06 -17.87 26.22
CA LYS A 260 -15.40 -16.51 26.64
C LYS A 260 -14.14 -15.67 26.85
N VAL A 261 -13.16 -16.19 27.57
CA VAL A 261 -11.88 -15.50 27.80
C VAL A 261 -11.16 -15.24 26.49
N LEU A 262 -11.12 -16.21 25.57
CA LEU A 262 -10.50 -15.98 24.26
C LEU A 262 -11.20 -14.87 23.47
N TYR A 263 -12.53 -14.87 23.40
CA TYR A 263 -13.26 -13.85 22.65
C TYR A 263 -13.17 -12.46 23.28
N LEU A 264 -13.19 -12.37 24.61
CA LEU A 264 -12.97 -11.11 25.33
C LEU A 264 -11.54 -10.60 25.17
N LYS A 265 -10.55 -11.50 25.20
CA LYS A 265 -9.15 -11.17 24.89
C LYS A 265 -9.04 -10.64 23.46
N MET A 266 -9.64 -11.32 22.48
CA MET A 266 -9.68 -10.86 21.09
C MET A 266 -10.32 -9.47 20.99
N LYS A 267 -11.43 -9.22 21.68
CA LYS A 267 -12.07 -7.89 21.74
C LYS A 267 -11.09 -6.82 22.24
N GLY A 268 -10.36 -7.09 23.32
CA GLY A 268 -9.33 -6.19 23.84
C GLY A 268 -8.17 -5.98 22.86
N ASP A 269 -7.72 -7.03 22.16
CA ASP A 269 -6.67 -6.94 21.15
C ASP A 269 -7.07 -6.02 19.98
N TYR A 270 -8.31 -6.11 19.48
CA TYR A 270 -8.76 -5.26 18.38
C TYR A 270 -8.94 -3.79 18.79
N TYR A 271 -9.47 -3.52 19.98
CA TYR A 271 -9.50 -2.15 20.50
C TYR A 271 -8.08 -1.61 20.71
N ARG A 272 -7.15 -2.43 21.21
CA ARG A 272 -5.74 -2.06 21.36
C ARG A 272 -5.14 -1.65 20.02
N TYR A 273 -5.35 -2.41 18.94
CA TYR A 273 -4.88 -2.02 17.61
C TYR A 273 -5.44 -0.68 17.15
N MET A 274 -6.70 -0.36 17.49
CA MET A 274 -7.28 0.95 17.18
C MET A 274 -6.57 2.08 17.93
N THR A 275 -6.09 1.86 19.16
CA THR A 275 -5.38 2.90 19.93
C THR A 275 -4.06 3.35 19.31
N GLU A 276 -3.46 2.54 18.43
CA GLU A 276 -2.15 2.82 17.81
C GLU A 276 -2.21 3.97 16.80
N PHE A 277 -3.32 4.09 16.06
CA PHE A 277 -3.47 5.06 14.98
C PHE A 277 -4.64 6.04 15.19
N LYS A 278 -5.60 5.75 16.08
CA LYS A 278 -6.67 6.70 16.42
C LYS A 278 -6.12 7.85 17.26
N VAL A 279 -6.76 9.01 17.13
CA VAL A 279 -6.39 10.26 17.84
C VAL A 279 -7.60 10.89 18.53
N GLY A 280 -7.34 11.72 19.54
CA GLY A 280 -8.39 12.45 20.26
C GLY A 280 -9.35 11.53 21.03
N THR A 281 -10.65 11.80 20.91
CA THR A 281 -11.72 11.09 21.64
C THR A 281 -11.84 9.63 21.24
N GLU A 282 -11.63 9.30 19.96
CA GLU A 282 -11.68 7.91 19.49
C GLU A 282 -10.57 7.07 20.13
N LYS A 283 -9.39 7.67 20.40
CA LYS A 283 -8.31 6.98 21.11
C LYS A 283 -8.70 6.70 22.55
N THR A 284 -9.25 7.68 23.27
CA THR A 284 -9.65 7.50 24.67
C THR A 284 -10.74 6.45 24.81
N GLU A 285 -11.73 6.44 23.91
CA GLU A 285 -12.77 5.40 23.89
C GLU A 285 -12.19 4.01 23.59
N ALA A 286 -11.25 3.89 22.66
CA ALA A 286 -10.59 2.62 22.35
C ALA A 286 -9.74 2.10 23.53
N VAL A 287 -9.08 3.00 24.27
CA VAL A 287 -8.32 2.68 25.49
C VAL A 287 -9.27 2.14 26.58
N GLU A 288 -10.37 2.84 26.86
CA GLU A 288 -11.35 2.42 27.86
C GLU A 288 -11.96 1.06 27.50
N ASN A 289 -12.35 0.86 26.24
CA ASN A 289 -12.89 -0.40 25.75
C ASN A 289 -11.87 -1.55 25.84
N THR A 290 -10.58 -1.28 25.58
CA THR A 290 -9.49 -2.25 25.78
C THR A 290 -9.42 -2.70 27.23
N ILE A 291 -9.41 -1.74 28.17
CA ILE A 291 -9.34 -2.03 29.61
C ILE A 291 -10.56 -2.81 30.08
N MET A 292 -11.77 -2.43 29.64
CA MET A 292 -13.00 -3.13 30.00
C MET A 292 -12.99 -4.58 29.50
N ALA A 293 -12.58 -4.80 28.25
CA ALA A 293 -12.51 -6.15 27.68
C ALA A 293 -11.49 -7.04 28.39
N TYR A 294 -10.27 -6.54 28.64
CA TYR A 294 -9.25 -7.32 29.34
C TYR A 294 -9.59 -7.59 30.80
N LYS A 295 -10.15 -6.62 31.54
CA LYS A 295 -10.60 -6.85 32.92
C LYS A 295 -11.73 -7.89 32.99
N ALA A 296 -12.67 -7.85 32.06
CA ALA A 296 -13.73 -8.86 31.97
C ALA A 296 -13.16 -10.25 31.68
N ALA A 297 -12.17 -10.34 30.78
CA ALA A 297 -11.48 -11.60 30.49
C ALA A 297 -10.69 -12.11 31.70
N GLU A 298 -9.98 -11.22 32.40
CA GLU A 298 -9.14 -11.51 33.56
C GLU A 298 -9.97 -12.04 34.73
N ALA A 299 -11.11 -11.42 35.01
CA ALA A 299 -12.02 -11.86 36.07
C ALA A 299 -12.45 -13.32 35.90
N ILE A 300 -12.79 -13.72 34.67
CA ILE A 300 -13.18 -15.11 34.34
C ILE A 300 -11.94 -16.02 34.36
N ALA A 301 -10.80 -15.56 33.83
CA ALA A 301 -9.58 -16.35 33.75
C ALA A 301 -9.01 -16.70 35.14
N VAL A 302 -9.05 -15.76 36.08
CA VAL A 302 -8.56 -15.98 37.45
C VAL A 302 -9.45 -16.98 38.19
N SER A 303 -10.78 -16.90 38.00
CA SER A 303 -11.73 -17.76 38.70
C SER A 303 -11.87 -19.17 38.11
N GLU A 304 -11.80 -19.31 36.78
CA GLU A 304 -12.20 -20.55 36.09
C GLU A 304 -11.07 -21.26 35.33
N LEU A 305 -9.93 -20.59 35.07
CA LEU A 305 -8.84 -21.15 34.25
C LEU A 305 -7.59 -21.42 35.08
N ALA A 306 -6.91 -22.54 34.80
CA ALA A 306 -5.62 -22.83 35.41
C ALA A 306 -4.53 -21.84 34.94
N PRO A 307 -3.57 -21.45 35.81
CA PRO A 307 -2.49 -20.52 35.45
C PRO A 307 -1.62 -20.97 34.27
N THR A 308 -1.56 -22.27 34.00
CA THR A 308 -0.77 -22.86 32.90
C THR A 308 -1.50 -22.88 31.56
N LEU A 309 -2.78 -22.50 31.51
CA LEU A 309 -3.53 -22.51 30.25
C LEU A 309 -3.01 -21.41 29.30
N PRO A 310 -2.70 -21.73 28.03
CA PRO A 310 -2.21 -20.77 27.05
C PRO A 310 -3.12 -19.55 26.88
N THR A 311 -4.43 -19.74 26.99
CA THR A 311 -5.41 -18.65 26.89
C THR A 311 -5.28 -17.63 28.04
N ARG A 312 -5.03 -18.07 29.27
CA ARG A 312 -4.82 -17.20 30.44
C ARG A 312 -3.45 -16.51 30.39
N LEU A 313 -2.40 -17.24 30.04
CA LEU A 313 -1.06 -16.67 29.86
C LEU A 313 -1.04 -15.63 28.72
N GLY A 314 -1.63 -15.96 27.57
CA GLY A 314 -1.73 -15.04 26.44
C GLY A 314 -2.53 -13.78 26.76
N LEU A 315 -3.54 -13.86 27.63
CA LEU A 315 -4.26 -12.69 28.14
C LEU A 315 -3.34 -11.80 28.98
N ALA A 316 -2.64 -12.36 29.97
CA ALA A 316 -1.73 -11.61 30.83
C ALA A 316 -0.58 -10.96 30.03
N LEU A 317 -0.04 -11.67 29.04
CA LEU A 317 0.97 -11.15 28.12
C LEU A 317 0.44 -9.92 27.38
N ASN A 318 -0.73 -10.02 26.75
CA ASN A 318 -1.28 -8.90 25.97
C ASN A 318 -1.72 -7.73 26.87
N PHE A 319 -2.18 -8.01 28.09
CA PHE A 319 -2.60 -6.97 29.03
C PHE A 319 -1.40 -6.20 29.62
N SER A 320 -0.29 -6.90 29.91
CA SER A 320 0.96 -6.25 30.34
C SER A 320 1.55 -5.36 29.23
N VAL A 321 1.59 -5.84 27.99
CA VAL A 321 2.01 -5.04 26.83
C VAL A 321 1.14 -3.78 26.68
N PHE A 322 -0.18 -3.90 26.84
CA PHE A 322 -1.07 -2.75 26.80
C PHE A 322 -0.73 -1.69 27.85
N PHE A 323 -0.48 -2.08 29.10
CA PHE A 323 -0.11 -1.12 30.15
C PHE A 323 1.25 -0.47 29.89
N TYR A 324 2.19 -1.20 29.29
CA TYR A 324 3.51 -0.66 28.96
C TYR A 324 3.44 0.32 27.77
N GLU A 325 2.89 -0.13 26.64
CA GLU A 325 2.95 0.61 25.37
C GLU A 325 1.91 1.74 25.28
N ILE A 326 0.72 1.56 25.84
CA ILE A 326 -0.41 2.48 25.64
C ILE A 326 -0.62 3.41 26.83
N GLU A 327 -0.66 2.87 28.06
CA GLU A 327 -0.90 3.64 29.28
C GLU A 327 0.40 4.25 29.87
N GLY A 328 1.57 3.77 29.45
CA GLY A 328 2.85 4.17 30.06
C GLY A 328 3.02 3.72 31.51
N ALA A 329 2.15 2.84 32.01
CA ALA A 329 2.14 2.33 33.38
C ALA A 329 3.08 1.14 33.52
N SER A 330 4.38 1.40 33.38
CA SER A 330 5.44 0.39 33.28
C SER A 330 5.58 -0.51 34.51
N GLU A 331 5.45 0.03 35.73
CA GLU A 331 5.45 -0.77 36.97
C GLU A 331 4.31 -1.79 36.99
N LYS A 332 3.12 -1.36 36.57
CA LYS A 332 1.92 -2.20 36.52
C LYS A 332 2.06 -3.30 35.46
N ALA A 333 2.59 -2.96 34.29
CA ALA A 333 2.89 -3.93 33.24
C ALA A 333 3.85 -5.02 33.74
N CYS A 334 4.95 -4.63 34.38
CA CYS A 334 5.92 -5.57 34.95
C CYS A 334 5.32 -6.43 36.06
N SER A 335 4.45 -5.87 36.90
CA SER A 335 3.76 -6.62 37.96
C SER A 335 2.88 -7.73 37.38
N ILE A 336 2.02 -7.40 36.41
CA ILE A 336 1.10 -8.36 35.77
C ILE A 336 1.88 -9.50 35.09
N ALA A 337 2.92 -9.16 34.32
CA ALA A 337 3.74 -10.14 33.63
C ALA A 337 4.48 -11.07 34.60
N ARG A 338 5.05 -10.51 35.68
CA ARG A 338 5.79 -11.28 36.70
C ARG A 338 4.88 -12.22 37.48
N GLU A 339 3.72 -11.75 37.92
CA GLU A 339 2.74 -12.55 38.65
C GLU A 339 2.26 -13.74 37.80
N ALA A 340 1.87 -13.51 36.56
CA ALA A 340 1.45 -14.57 35.64
C ALA A 340 2.57 -15.58 35.36
N TYR A 341 3.82 -15.11 35.22
CA TYR A 341 4.99 -15.95 35.01
C TYR A 341 5.26 -16.86 36.21
N GLU A 342 5.30 -16.31 37.42
CA GLU A 342 5.59 -17.05 38.65
C GLU A 342 4.49 -18.07 38.97
N GLU A 343 3.21 -17.69 38.82
CA GLU A 343 2.07 -18.59 39.04
C GLU A 343 2.09 -19.81 38.10
N ALA A 344 2.43 -19.59 36.82
CA ALA A 344 2.47 -20.65 35.83
C ALA A 344 3.70 -21.54 36.00
N MET A 345 4.87 -20.96 36.27
CA MET A 345 6.10 -21.71 36.57
C MET A 345 5.91 -22.64 37.76
N ALA A 346 5.25 -22.19 38.83
CA ALA A 346 4.97 -23.00 40.02
C ALA A 346 4.12 -24.26 39.73
N LYS A 347 3.35 -24.27 38.64
CA LYS A 347 2.46 -25.37 38.26
C LYS A 347 2.90 -26.09 36.98
N LEU A 348 3.99 -25.66 36.35
CA LEU A 348 4.43 -26.17 35.05
C LEU A 348 4.78 -27.66 35.10
N ASP A 349 5.45 -28.11 36.17
CA ASP A 349 5.87 -29.50 36.34
C ASP A 349 4.70 -30.47 36.55
N SER A 350 3.51 -29.96 36.87
CA SER A 350 2.29 -30.77 37.02
C SER A 350 1.60 -31.09 35.69
N LEU A 351 2.06 -30.52 34.57
CA LEU A 351 1.49 -30.77 33.25
C LEU A 351 1.99 -32.11 32.69
N GLY A 352 1.06 -33.05 32.45
CA GLY A 352 1.36 -34.35 31.85
C GLY A 352 1.38 -34.37 30.32
N ASN A 353 1.03 -33.27 29.64
CA ASN A 353 0.99 -33.19 28.18
C ASN A 353 2.12 -32.30 27.66
N GLU A 354 3.07 -32.91 26.94
CA GLU A 354 4.28 -32.25 26.47
C GLU A 354 3.99 -31.11 25.49
N SER A 355 3.02 -31.25 24.59
CA SER A 355 2.68 -30.20 23.62
C SER A 355 2.08 -28.95 24.29
N TYR A 356 1.24 -29.14 25.32
CA TYR A 356 0.75 -28.01 26.12
C TYR A 356 1.85 -27.37 26.94
N LYS A 357 2.79 -28.17 27.44
CA LYS A 357 3.96 -27.68 28.16
C LYS A 357 4.88 -26.85 27.27
N GLU A 358 5.15 -27.29 26.05
CA GLU A 358 5.89 -26.53 25.04
C GLU A 358 5.21 -25.20 24.73
N THR A 359 3.88 -25.20 24.52
CA THR A 359 3.12 -23.97 24.25
C THR A 359 3.17 -23.00 25.44
N CYS A 360 3.04 -23.51 26.66
CA CYS A 360 3.14 -22.74 27.90
C CYS A 360 4.54 -22.12 28.04
N LEU A 361 5.59 -22.92 27.86
CA LEU A 361 6.98 -22.49 27.90
C LEU A 361 7.28 -21.40 26.87
N PHE A 362 6.75 -21.54 25.65
CA PHE A 362 6.90 -20.54 24.61
C PHE A 362 6.29 -19.19 25.04
N ILE A 363 5.10 -19.18 25.63
CA ILE A 363 4.46 -17.93 26.11
C ILE A 363 5.23 -17.34 27.29
N LEU A 364 5.70 -18.17 28.22
CA LEU A 364 6.53 -17.73 29.36
C LEU A 364 7.86 -17.12 28.89
N GLN A 365 8.45 -17.65 27.82
CA GLN A 365 9.64 -17.08 27.20
C GLN A 365 9.35 -15.68 26.64
N LEU A 366 8.23 -15.49 25.93
CA LEU A 366 7.83 -14.16 25.45
C LEU A 366 7.62 -13.15 26.58
N MET A 367 6.99 -13.56 27.69
CA MET A 367 6.85 -12.71 28.89
C MET A 367 8.21 -12.32 29.47
N ARG A 368 9.14 -13.27 29.54
CA ARG A 368 10.50 -13.03 30.04
C ARG A 368 11.26 -12.05 29.14
N ASP A 369 11.15 -12.22 27.82
CA ASP A 369 11.80 -11.34 26.86
C ASP A 369 11.28 -9.90 26.98
N ASN A 370 9.96 -9.72 27.13
CA ASN A 370 9.35 -8.43 27.42
C ASN A 370 9.87 -7.81 28.72
N LEU A 371 9.90 -8.57 29.82
CA LEU A 371 10.40 -8.09 31.11
C LEU A 371 11.87 -7.63 31.03
N ASN A 372 12.71 -8.36 30.30
CA ASN A 372 14.11 -8.00 30.11
C ASN A 372 14.25 -6.71 29.27
N LEU A 373 13.44 -6.58 28.21
CA LEU A 373 13.43 -5.39 27.36
C LEU A 373 13.02 -4.15 28.17
N TRP A 374 11.93 -4.25 28.94
CA TRP A 374 11.44 -3.17 29.79
C TRP A 374 12.41 -2.79 30.91
N ALA A 375 13.11 -3.76 31.49
CA ALA A 375 14.17 -3.49 32.47
C ALA A 375 15.31 -2.67 31.85
N SER A 376 15.74 -3.01 30.63
CA SER A 376 16.80 -2.27 29.93
C SER A 376 16.39 -0.84 29.58
N ASP A 377 15.12 -0.60 29.22
CA ASP A 377 14.57 0.73 28.96
C ASP A 377 14.53 1.60 30.23
N MET A 378 14.19 1.01 31.37
CA MET A 378 14.20 1.69 32.67
C MET A 378 15.61 2.08 33.10
N GLU A 379 16.60 1.23 32.86
CA GLU A 379 18.00 1.57 33.13
C GLU A 379 18.45 2.75 32.27
N ILE A 380 18.19 2.73 30.96
CA ILE A 380 18.56 3.83 30.04
C ILE A 380 17.90 5.15 30.43
N THR A 381 16.62 5.12 30.82
CA THR A 381 15.89 6.33 31.26
C THR A 381 16.42 6.87 32.59
N SER A 382 16.89 6.00 33.50
CA SER A 382 17.50 6.43 34.77
C SER A 382 18.87 7.13 34.61
N TYR A 383 19.64 6.79 33.56
CA TYR A 383 20.95 7.42 33.27
C TYR A 383 20.85 8.67 32.39
N SER A 384 19.67 9.03 31.90
CA SER A 384 19.44 10.19 31.02
C SER A 384 18.84 11.41 31.73
N TYR A 385 18.70 11.34 33.06
CA TYR A 385 18.32 12.45 33.94
C TYR A 385 19.48 12.95 34.79
#